data_AF-A0A5P1X623-F1
#
_entry.id   AF-A0A5P1X623-F1
#
_cell.length_a   1.000
_cell.length_b   1.000
_cell.length_c   1.000
_cell.angle_alpha   90.00
_cell.angle_beta   90.00
_cell.angle_gamma   90.00
#
_symmetry.space_group_name_H-M   'P 1'
#
loop_
_entity.id
_entity.type
_entity.pdbx_description
1 polymer ?
#
loop_
_entity_poly.entity_id
_entity_poly.type
_entity_poly.pdbx_seq_one_letter_code
_entity_poly.pdbx_strand_id
1 'polypeptide(L)'
;MMLATKPNNKTVKEFPSMYKNYNTAQTSIALNLNFDIPNNHIARLIDMFVETIPHNIIETSVATTGRPAYHPAMLIKMLLFAYSRKVFSGRRIVEMNTENIPMKWLSQDATISYKTINNFRSSKEVSNLIKISGYKKYVNS
;
A
#
# COMPACT_ATOMS: atom_id res chain seq x y z
N MET A 1 -40.40 39.15 35.36
CA MET A 1 -39.17 39.84 34.94
C MET A 1 -38.33 38.84 34.17
N MET A 2 -38.18 39.07 32.85
CA MET A 2 -37.48 38.22 31.89
C MET A 2 -35.98 38.19 32.15
N LEU A 3 -35.31 37.04 32.00
CA LEU A 3 -33.94 36.96 31.45
C LEU A 3 -33.73 35.60 30.77
N ALA A 4 -34.18 35.48 29.53
CA ALA A 4 -33.67 34.46 28.61
C ALA A 4 -32.29 34.93 28.12
N THR A 5 -31.22 34.27 28.56
CA THR A 5 -29.85 34.54 28.08
C THR A 5 -29.69 33.97 26.67
N LYS A 6 -29.85 34.85 25.69
CA LYS A 6 -29.60 34.61 24.26
C LYS A 6 -28.21 33.94 24.07
N PRO A 7 -28.09 32.76 23.44
CA PRO A 7 -26.77 32.21 23.14
C PRO A 7 -26.07 33.17 22.17
N ASN A 8 -24.88 33.59 22.59
CA ASN A 8 -24.01 34.56 21.95
C ASN A 8 -23.70 34.11 20.52
N ASN A 9 -24.43 34.68 19.58
CA ASN A 9 -24.26 34.59 18.14
C ASN A 9 -22.98 35.33 17.74
N LYS A 10 -21.82 34.76 18.11
CA LYS A 10 -20.55 35.14 17.51
C LYS A 10 -20.68 34.90 16.02
N THR A 11 -20.52 35.98 15.28
CA THR A 11 -20.63 36.10 13.83
C THR A 11 -19.91 34.95 13.13
N VAL A 12 -20.67 33.98 12.62
CA VAL A 12 -20.18 33.11 11.55
C VAL A 12 -19.95 34.06 10.39
N LYS A 13 -18.69 34.40 10.10
CA LYS A 13 -18.35 35.06 8.84
C LYS A 13 -18.61 34.02 7.75
N GLU A 14 -19.83 34.00 7.23
CA GLU A 14 -20.17 33.22 6.04
C GLU A 14 -19.45 33.88 4.86
N PHE A 15 -18.29 33.34 4.52
CA PHE A 15 -17.60 33.69 3.29
C PHE A 15 -18.37 33.07 2.11
N PRO A 16 -18.43 33.74 0.94
CA PRO A 16 -19.05 33.16 -0.25
C PRO A 16 -18.50 31.75 -0.51
N SER A 17 -19.36 30.84 -0.99
CA SER A 17 -19.21 29.37 -1.03
C SER A 17 -18.02 28.80 -1.84
N MET A 18 -17.03 29.64 -2.16
CA MET A 18 -15.79 29.32 -2.86
C MET A 18 -14.70 28.81 -1.91
N TYR A 19 -14.79 29.08 -0.60
CA TYR A 19 -13.78 28.66 0.38
C TYR A 19 -14.33 27.67 1.39
N LYS A 20 -13.48 26.73 1.82
CA LYS A 20 -13.81 25.81 2.92
C LYS A 20 -14.02 26.61 4.20
N ASN A 21 -15.11 26.31 4.91
CA ASN A 21 -15.40 26.91 6.20
C ASN A 21 -14.25 26.63 7.18
N TYR A 22 -13.65 27.70 7.69
CA TYR A 22 -12.56 27.68 8.66
C TYR A 22 -13.09 28.23 9.99
N ASN A 23 -13.20 27.39 11.02
CA ASN A 23 -13.63 27.78 12.36
C ASN A 23 -12.47 27.61 13.35
N THR A 24 -11.90 28.73 13.80
CA THR A 24 -10.80 28.74 14.80
C THR A 24 -11.26 28.39 16.21
N ALA A 25 -12.56 28.46 16.51
CA ALA A 25 -13.12 28.09 17.81
C ALA A 25 -13.48 26.60 17.93
N GLN A 26 -13.09 25.79 16.95
CA GLN A 26 -13.34 24.35 16.95
C GLN A 26 -12.51 23.65 18.02
N THR A 27 -13.17 23.03 18.99
CA THR A 27 -12.54 22.33 20.13
C THR A 27 -12.28 20.85 19.86
N SER A 28 -12.83 20.28 18.78
CA SER A 28 -12.71 18.86 18.44
C SER A 28 -12.28 18.67 16.99
N ILE A 29 -11.24 17.88 16.76
CA ILE A 29 -10.78 17.47 15.42
C ILE A 29 -11.33 16.07 15.12
N ALA A 30 -12.00 15.91 13.99
CA ALA A 30 -12.36 14.58 13.47
C ALA A 30 -11.13 13.97 12.79
N LEU A 31 -10.45 13.04 13.46
CA LEU A 31 -9.36 12.25 12.86
C LEU A 31 -9.98 11.19 11.95
N ASN A 32 -9.71 11.27 10.65
CA ASN A 32 -10.07 10.19 9.73
C ASN A 32 -8.98 9.11 9.79
N LEU A 33 -9.28 8.02 10.49
CA LEU A 33 -8.36 6.88 10.67
C LEU A 33 -8.33 5.96 9.45
N ASN A 34 -9.30 6.09 8.54
CA ASN A 34 -9.43 5.27 7.36
C ASN A 34 -8.74 5.96 6.19
N PHE A 35 -7.50 5.56 5.93
CA PHE A 35 -6.83 5.96 4.70
C PHE A 35 -7.27 5.03 3.57
N ASP A 36 -8.20 5.51 2.75
CA ASP A 36 -8.57 4.81 1.52
C ASP A 36 -7.70 5.29 0.35
N ILE A 37 -7.24 4.34 -0.44
CA ILE A 37 -6.51 4.60 -1.67
C ILE A 37 -7.54 4.76 -2.78
N PRO A 38 -7.47 5.85 -3.57
CA PRO A 38 -8.43 6.07 -4.65
C PRO A 38 -8.43 4.88 -5.62
N ASN A 39 -9.62 4.52 -6.11
CA ASN A 39 -9.80 3.35 -6.98
C ASN A 39 -8.96 3.38 -8.27
N ASN A 40 -8.62 4.58 -8.76
CA ASN A 40 -7.78 4.77 -9.94
C ASN A 40 -6.25 4.67 -9.67
N HIS A 41 -5.85 4.31 -8.45
CA HIS A 41 -4.43 4.23 -8.10
C HIS A 41 -3.79 2.94 -8.60
N ILE A 42 -2.55 3.02 -9.07
CA ILE A 42 -1.78 1.87 -9.59
C ILE A 42 -1.61 0.74 -8.57
N ALA A 43 -1.63 1.05 -7.27
CA ALA A 43 -1.57 0.03 -6.21
C ALA A 43 -2.76 -0.94 -6.27
N ARG A 44 -3.97 -0.45 -6.57
CA ARG A 44 -5.17 -1.31 -6.73
C ARG A 44 -5.03 -2.21 -7.94
N LEU A 45 -4.49 -1.70 -9.06
CA LEU A 45 -4.22 -2.48 -10.26
C LEU A 45 -3.21 -3.60 -9.97
N ILE A 46 -2.13 -3.28 -9.26
CA ILE A 46 -1.09 -4.24 -8.86
C ILE A 46 -1.66 -5.32 -7.95
N ASP A 47 -2.48 -4.92 -6.99
CA ASP A 47 -3.15 -5.84 -6.07
C ASP A 47 -4.02 -6.84 -6.83
N MET A 48 -4.95 -6.33 -7.66
CA MET A 48 -5.80 -7.18 -8.51
C MET A 48 -4.97 -8.09 -9.42
N PHE A 49 -3.91 -7.58 -10.05
CA PHE A 49 -3.05 -8.38 -10.91
C PHE A 49 -2.41 -9.55 -10.15
N VAL A 50 -1.87 -9.31 -8.96
CA VAL A 50 -1.23 -10.37 -8.18
C VAL A 50 -2.24 -11.40 -7.67
N GLU A 51 -3.47 -11.00 -7.34
CA GLU A 51 -4.54 -11.93 -6.97
C GLU A 51 -4.98 -12.85 -8.11
N THR A 52 -4.80 -12.45 -9.38
CA THR A 52 -5.09 -13.34 -10.53
C THR A 52 -4.06 -14.47 -10.70
N ILE A 53 -2.89 -14.36 -10.07
CA ILE A 53 -1.84 -15.37 -10.20
C ILE A 53 -2.24 -16.56 -9.31
N PRO A 54 -2.30 -17.79 -9.85
CA PRO A 54 -2.78 -18.92 -9.10
C PRO A 54 -1.77 -19.29 -7.99
N HIS A 55 -2.31 -19.65 -6.82
CA HIS A 55 -1.53 -19.86 -5.60
C HIS A 55 -0.54 -21.02 -5.72
N ASN A 56 -0.82 -22.02 -6.55
CA ASN A 56 0.09 -23.13 -6.85
C ASN A 56 1.45 -22.71 -7.45
N ILE A 57 1.52 -21.53 -8.06
CA ILE A 57 2.74 -20.96 -8.63
C ILE A 57 3.49 -20.10 -7.59
N ILE A 58 2.76 -19.56 -6.62
CA ILE A 58 3.24 -18.63 -5.60
C ILE A 58 3.66 -19.36 -4.32
N GLU A 59 2.99 -20.45 -3.99
CA GLU A 59 3.29 -21.30 -2.84
C GLU A 59 4.60 -22.04 -3.07
N THR A 60 5.61 -21.64 -2.32
CA THR A 60 6.91 -22.28 -2.33
C THR A 60 7.29 -22.63 -0.90
N SER A 61 7.93 -23.80 -0.76
CA SER A 61 8.38 -24.45 0.47
C SER A 61 8.62 -23.50 1.63
N VAL A 62 7.59 -23.32 2.46
CA VAL A 62 7.72 -22.65 3.75
C VAL A 62 8.60 -23.55 4.60
N ALA A 63 9.68 -22.99 5.16
CA ALA A 63 10.52 -23.75 6.08
C ALA A 63 9.67 -24.25 7.27
N THR A 64 9.72 -25.55 7.54
CA THR A 64 8.93 -26.23 8.59
C THR A 64 9.21 -25.71 10.00
N THR A 65 10.31 -24.97 10.20
CA THR A 65 10.76 -24.47 11.50
C THR A 65 11.28 -23.03 11.37
N GLY A 66 10.77 -22.11 12.21
CA GLY A 66 11.23 -20.72 12.31
C GLY A 66 10.11 -19.68 12.40
N ARG A 67 10.46 -18.40 12.26
CA ARG A 67 9.48 -17.30 12.16
C ARG A 67 8.68 -17.48 10.86
N PRO A 68 7.34 -17.31 10.86
CA PRO A 68 6.54 -17.44 9.65
C PRO A 68 7.10 -16.54 8.55
N ALA A 69 7.25 -17.10 7.36
CA ALA A 69 7.71 -16.37 6.20
C ALA A 69 6.65 -15.35 5.76
N TYR A 70 7.09 -14.23 5.18
CA TYR A 70 6.18 -13.28 4.54
C TYR A 70 5.48 -13.93 3.35
N HIS A 71 4.22 -13.56 3.12
CA HIS A 71 3.47 -14.09 1.99
C HIS A 71 4.15 -13.67 0.66
N PRO A 72 4.51 -14.61 -0.23
CA PRO A 72 5.22 -14.27 -1.47
C PRO A 72 4.43 -13.32 -2.37
N ALA A 73 3.09 -13.43 -2.43
CA ALA A 73 2.25 -12.47 -3.14
C ALA A 73 2.44 -11.02 -2.64
N MET A 74 2.58 -10.81 -1.33
CA MET A 74 2.81 -9.51 -0.74
C MET A 74 4.17 -8.92 -1.18
N LEU A 75 5.23 -9.76 -1.20
CA LEU A 75 6.55 -9.35 -1.68
C LEU A 75 6.54 -9.02 -3.18
N ILE A 76 5.77 -9.75 -3.99
CA ILE A 76 5.57 -9.45 -5.42
C ILE A 76 4.87 -8.10 -5.60
N LYS A 77 3.79 -7.83 -4.85
CA LYS A 77 3.06 -6.54 -4.88
C LYS A 77 4.01 -5.38 -4.59
N MET A 78 4.85 -5.51 -3.56
CA MET A 78 5.84 -4.49 -3.20
C MET A 78 6.89 -4.27 -4.29
N LEU A 79 7.43 -5.35 -4.86
CA LEU A 79 8.43 -5.25 -5.94
C LEU A 79 7.83 -4.59 -7.19
N LEU A 80 6.63 -4.99 -7.60
CA LEU A 80 5.97 -4.45 -8.79
C LEU A 80 5.68 -2.97 -8.63
N PHE A 81 5.21 -2.56 -7.45
CA PHE A 81 4.97 -1.15 -7.14
C PHE A 81 6.28 -0.34 -7.12
N ALA A 82 7.33 -0.85 -6.49
CA ALA A 82 8.63 -0.19 -6.47
C ALA A 82 9.22 -0.01 -7.87
N TYR A 83 9.16 -1.05 -8.71
CA TYR A 83 9.69 -1.01 -10.07
C TYR A 83 8.88 -0.10 -10.98
N SER A 84 7.56 -0.03 -10.80
CA SER A 84 6.73 0.98 -11.47
C SER A 84 7.20 2.40 -11.18
N ARG A 85 7.71 2.66 -9.97
CA ARG A 85 8.29 3.95 -9.55
C ARG A 85 9.80 4.06 -9.79
N LYS A 86 10.40 3.14 -10.56
CA LYS A 86 11.84 3.09 -10.88
C LYS A 86 12.75 2.93 -9.66
N VAL A 87 12.26 2.34 -8.58
CA VAL A 87 13.04 2.07 -7.37
C VAL A 87 13.47 0.62 -7.32
N PHE A 88 14.77 0.37 -7.51
CA PHE A 88 15.33 -0.97 -7.61
C PHE A 88 16.18 -1.40 -6.42
N SER A 89 16.64 -0.46 -5.59
CA SER A 89 17.47 -0.75 -4.42
C SER A 89 16.61 -1.30 -3.29
N GLY A 90 16.97 -2.48 -2.75
CA GLY A 90 16.23 -3.09 -1.64
C GLY A 90 16.09 -2.18 -0.43
N ARG A 91 17.12 -1.37 -0.10
CA ARG A 91 17.05 -0.37 0.98
C ARG A 91 16.03 0.73 0.66
N ARG A 92 16.05 1.22 -0.58
CA ARG A 92 15.11 2.26 -1.04
C ARG A 92 13.66 1.77 -1.11
N ILE A 93 13.45 0.46 -1.33
CA ILE A 93 12.12 -0.16 -1.26
C ILE A 93 11.62 -0.19 0.19
N VAL A 94 12.49 -0.49 1.16
CA VAL A 94 12.13 -0.43 2.60
C VAL A 94 11.79 1.00 3.01
N GLU A 95 12.59 1.99 2.60
CA GLU A 95 12.30 3.41 2.84
C GLU A 95 10.95 3.81 2.21
N MET A 96 10.67 3.36 0.98
CA MET A 96 9.37 3.58 0.34
C MET A 96 8.22 2.94 1.14
N ASN A 97 8.43 1.77 1.73
CA ASN A 97 7.42 1.12 2.57
C ASN A 97 7.15 1.92 3.86
N THR A 98 8.14 2.62 4.40
CA THR A 98 7.94 3.47 5.59
C THR A 98 7.29 4.81 5.26
N GLU A 99 7.62 5.40 4.11
CA GLU A 99 7.21 6.76 3.74
C GLU A 99 5.89 6.80 2.96
N ASN A 100 5.59 5.77 2.16
CA ASN A 100 4.53 5.84 1.16
C ASN A 100 3.31 4.99 1.54
N ILE A 101 2.17 5.65 1.72
CA ILE A 101 0.93 5.02 2.19
C ILE A 101 0.43 3.92 1.23
N PRO A 102 0.41 4.11 -0.10
CA PRO A 102 0.16 3.03 -1.05
C PRO A 102 1.01 1.78 -0.88
N MET A 103 2.29 1.93 -0.51
CA MET A 103 3.17 0.79 -0.28
C MET A 103 2.81 0.10 1.03
N LYS A 104 2.51 0.86 2.10
CA LYS A 104 2.01 0.34 3.37
C LYS A 104 0.71 -0.44 3.20
N TRP A 105 -0.19 0.03 2.35
CA TRP A 105 -1.44 -0.68 2.07
C TRP A 105 -1.19 -2.04 1.41
N LEU A 106 -0.31 -2.09 0.40
CA LEU A 106 0.07 -3.35 -0.26
C LEU A 106 0.80 -4.32 0.69
N SER A 107 1.57 -3.78 1.63
CA SER A 107 2.33 -4.55 2.61
C SER A 107 1.58 -4.80 3.92
N GLN A 108 0.34 -4.33 4.05
CA GLN A 108 -0.44 -4.35 5.30
C GLN A 108 0.35 -3.78 6.50
N ASP A 109 1.13 -2.73 6.24
CA ASP A 109 2.03 -2.05 7.18
C ASP A 109 3.10 -2.97 7.82
N ALA A 110 3.44 -4.07 7.14
CA ALA A 110 4.45 -4.99 7.61
C ALA A 110 5.86 -4.37 7.56
N THR A 111 6.64 -4.62 8.62
CA THR A 111 8.03 -4.15 8.74
C THR A 111 9.00 -5.15 8.13
N ILE A 112 9.37 -4.92 6.87
CA ILE A 112 10.25 -5.82 6.11
C ILE A 112 11.70 -5.32 6.11
N SER A 113 12.64 -6.25 6.25
CA SER A 113 14.07 -5.98 6.08
C SER A 113 14.48 -6.04 4.61
N TYR A 114 15.46 -5.21 4.23
CA TYR A 114 16.02 -5.23 2.87
C TYR A 114 16.60 -6.60 2.50
N LYS A 115 17.07 -7.39 3.48
CA LYS A 115 17.57 -8.75 3.26
C LYS A 115 16.47 -9.67 2.75
N THR A 116 15.26 -9.56 3.30
CA THR A 116 14.09 -10.34 2.86
C THR A 116 13.77 -10.06 1.40
N ILE A 117 13.77 -8.79 0.99
CA ILE A 117 13.52 -8.38 -0.40
C ILE A 117 14.61 -8.93 -1.32
N ASN A 118 15.87 -8.81 -0.94
CA ASN A 118 16.99 -9.30 -1.75
C ASN A 118 16.99 -10.83 -1.88
N ASN A 119 16.75 -11.54 -0.78
CA ASN A 119 16.63 -12.99 -0.77
C ASN A 119 15.46 -13.45 -1.66
N PHE A 120 14.33 -12.75 -1.61
CA PHE A 120 13.19 -13.05 -2.48
C PHE A 120 13.52 -12.86 -3.96
N ARG A 121 14.30 -11.83 -4.33
CA ARG A 121 14.75 -11.60 -5.72
C ARG A 121 15.70 -12.69 -6.22
N SER A 122 16.61 -13.13 -5.36
CA SER A 122 17.60 -14.16 -5.67
C SER A 122 17.07 -15.58 -5.50
N SER A 123 15.82 -15.72 -5.07
CA SER A 123 15.20 -17.03 -4.87
C SER A 123 15.10 -17.81 -6.18
N LYS A 124 15.20 -19.14 -6.08
CA LYS A 124 14.97 -20.05 -7.21
C LYS A 124 13.54 -19.95 -7.73
N GLU A 125 12.60 -19.50 -6.88
CA GLU A 125 11.19 -19.28 -7.23
C GLU A 125 11.01 -18.24 -8.34
N VAL A 126 11.56 -17.04 -8.16
CA VAL A 126 11.48 -15.96 -9.17
C VAL A 126 12.17 -16.39 -10.46
N SER A 127 13.26 -17.14 -10.35
CA SER A 127 13.95 -17.72 -11.51
C SER A 127 13.08 -18.73 -12.27
N ASN A 128 12.27 -19.53 -11.56
CA ASN A 128 11.34 -20.48 -12.16
C ASN A 128 10.15 -19.78 -12.83
N LEU A 129 9.63 -18.70 -12.25
CA LEU A 129 8.58 -17.86 -12.89
C LEU A 129 9.07 -17.28 -14.22
N ILE A 130 10.30 -16.76 -14.26
CA ILE A 130 10.91 -16.24 -15.48
C ILE A 130 11.09 -17.36 -16.52
N LYS A 131 11.52 -18.55 -16.09
CA LYS A 131 11.63 -19.71 -16.99
C LYS A 131 10.30 -20.15 -17.58
N ILE A 132 9.22 -20.20 -16.77
CA ILE A 132 7.89 -20.56 -17.25
C ILE A 132 7.35 -19.52 -18.25
N SER A 133 7.55 -18.23 -17.95
CA SER A 133 7.23 -17.12 -18.86
C SER A 133 8.03 -17.19 -20.17
N GLY A 134 9.32 -17.49 -20.09
CA GLY A 134 10.19 -17.69 -21.25
C GLY A 134 9.81 -18.92 -22.08
N TYR A 135 9.46 -20.03 -21.44
CA TYR A 135 9.13 -21.30 -22.10
C TYR A 135 7.85 -21.19 -22.94
N LYS A 136 6.85 -20.43 -22.48
CA LYS A 136 5.61 -20.21 -23.24
C LYS A 136 5.82 -19.44 -24.55
N LYS A 137 6.95 -18.73 -24.68
CA LYS A 137 7.36 -18.03 -25.91
C LYS A 137 7.97 -18.97 -26.97
N TYR A 138 8.40 -20.18 -26.59
CA TYR A 138 9.03 -21.17 -27.49
C TYR A 138 8.11 -22.32 -27.89
N VAL A 139 6.93 -22.46 -27.25
CA VAL A 139 5.99 -23.57 -27.52
C VAL A 139 4.83 -23.14 -28.43
N ASN A 140 4.67 -21.84 -28.70
CA ASN A 140 3.61 -21.30 -29.58
C ASN A 140 4.18 -20.50 -30.77
N SER A 141 5.39 -20.80 -31.24
CA SER A 141 5.95 -20.26 -32.48
C SER A 141 6.34 -21.37 -33.44
#